data_AF-A0A562R2Z4-F1
#
_entry.id   AF-A0A562R2Z4-F1
#
_cell.length_a   1.000
_cell.length_b   1.000
_cell.length_c   1.000
_cell.angle_alpha   90.00
_cell.angle_beta   90.00
_cell.angle_gamma   90.00
#
_symmetry.space_group_name_H-M   'P 1'
#
loop_
_entity.id
_entity.type
_entity.pdbx_description
1 polymer ?
#
loop_
_entity_poly.entity_id
_entity_poly.type
_entity_poly.pdbx_seq_one_letter_code
_entity_poly.pdbx_strand_id
1 'polypeptide(L)'
;MKKTIDVQAAVARASLEAIAAKTQGTFGVGCVMLDGFGNVLQAVHNDVIRDGLVWDPTAHGERQLVDWYHAEAARGRELPAPADVTIVTSLDPCCMCAGAILAAGFHVVVAANDRTAGIHYNHAEEGGDSFTALPETLRAQARATFAYPAVLGSSSYARPASGAAVPAFFIGKTIAEPTQALCSLVFEATTGAVAGLFDADPPRSGLLDPATLPADHPVVRALKRADPDALTYRCPPHEPDAGLAPYLLHQLERDRAHGGSGNAVALLDAFGNLLLCCHGRGGIRTAFLECTRAYAQLRHRLMVHAGPAERHAIRRYLGHPRDGTFVFAAGPDEGALGFMELGAWGSTMEGPPAPDNPRQYQYVQPRMATEALRQLCAGLPPLYRDPIRVHPVQVTDRALVDALAGHATAAH
;
A
#
# COMPACT_ATOMS: atom_id res chain seq x y z
N MET A 1 -5.34 25.58 -28.10
CA MET A 1 -5.96 24.32 -28.54
C MET A 1 -6.83 23.83 -27.38
N LYS A 2 -8.16 23.95 -27.47
CA LYS A 2 -9.09 23.69 -26.34
C LYS A 2 -9.75 22.33 -26.53
N LYS A 3 -9.33 21.35 -25.72
CA LYS A 3 -10.26 20.37 -25.15
C LYS A 3 -10.02 20.42 -23.66
N THR A 4 -11.08 20.69 -22.93
CA THR A 4 -11.08 20.98 -21.50
C THR A 4 -12.20 20.10 -20.97
N ILE A 5 -11.84 18.98 -20.36
CA ILE A 5 -12.80 18.00 -19.81
C ILE A 5 -13.52 18.62 -18.60
N ASP A 6 -14.74 18.19 -18.30
CA ASP A 6 -15.41 18.54 -17.05
C ASP A 6 -14.94 17.61 -15.92
N VAL A 7 -14.80 18.11 -14.68
CA VAL A 7 -14.58 17.25 -13.50
C VAL A 7 -15.60 16.10 -13.48
N GLN A 8 -16.87 16.41 -13.74
CA GLN A 8 -17.93 15.42 -13.79
C GLN A 8 -17.64 14.31 -14.81
N ALA A 9 -17.14 14.66 -15.99
CA ALA A 9 -16.82 13.70 -17.03
C ALA A 9 -15.59 12.83 -16.68
N ALA A 10 -14.58 13.42 -16.02
CA ALA A 10 -13.41 12.68 -15.56
C ALA A 10 -13.77 11.72 -14.41
N VAL A 11 -14.60 12.16 -13.46
CA VAL A 11 -15.11 11.32 -12.38
C VAL A 11 -16.00 10.20 -12.93
N ALA A 12 -16.82 10.48 -13.95
CA ALA A 12 -17.59 9.43 -14.62
C ALA A 12 -16.69 8.34 -15.21
N ARG A 13 -15.52 8.69 -15.78
CA ARG A 13 -14.52 7.71 -16.25
C ARG A 13 -13.98 6.87 -15.09
N ALA A 14 -13.56 7.52 -13.99
CA ALA A 14 -13.11 6.80 -12.79
C ALA A 14 -14.21 5.87 -12.22
N SER A 15 -15.47 6.27 -12.27
CA SER A 15 -16.59 5.44 -11.81
C SER A 15 -16.83 4.20 -12.69
N LEU A 16 -16.52 4.27 -13.99
CA LEU A 16 -16.57 3.10 -14.88
C LEU A 16 -15.50 2.08 -14.51
N GLU A 17 -14.31 2.52 -14.15
CA GLU A 17 -13.25 1.65 -13.63
C GLU A 17 -13.66 1.04 -12.27
N ALA A 18 -14.34 1.79 -11.40
CA ALA A 18 -14.88 1.24 -10.15
C ALA A 18 -15.89 0.10 -10.41
N ILE A 19 -16.75 0.24 -11.44
CA ILE A 19 -17.65 -0.83 -11.88
C ILE A 19 -16.86 -2.02 -12.43
N ALA A 20 -15.78 -1.79 -13.19
CA ALA A 20 -14.91 -2.85 -13.68
C ALA A 20 -14.27 -3.65 -12.53
N ALA A 21 -13.77 -2.98 -11.49
CA ALA A 21 -13.28 -3.64 -10.27
C ALA A 21 -14.35 -4.50 -9.60
N LYS A 22 -15.57 -3.97 -9.45
CA LYS A 22 -16.70 -4.75 -8.92
C LYS A 22 -16.99 -5.98 -9.77
N THR A 23 -16.94 -5.89 -11.10
CA THR A 23 -17.11 -7.04 -12.00
C THR A 23 -15.99 -8.07 -11.85
N GLN A 24 -14.76 -7.62 -11.63
CA GLN A 24 -13.62 -8.50 -11.35
C GLN A 24 -13.73 -9.20 -9.98
N GLY A 25 -14.52 -8.65 -9.05
CA GLY A 25 -14.63 -9.16 -7.68
C GLY A 25 -13.56 -8.63 -6.74
N THR A 26 -13.04 -7.43 -7.00
CA THR A 26 -12.13 -6.70 -6.11
C THR A 26 -12.76 -5.41 -5.59
N PHE A 27 -12.03 -4.61 -4.82
CA PHE A 27 -12.58 -3.39 -4.21
C PHE A 27 -13.02 -2.41 -5.28
N GLY A 28 -14.28 -1.96 -5.22
CA GLY A 28 -14.93 -1.10 -6.21
C GLY A 28 -14.38 0.33 -6.29
N VAL A 29 -13.11 0.48 -6.66
CA VAL A 29 -12.39 1.76 -6.78
C VAL A 29 -11.76 1.84 -8.17
N GLY A 30 -11.87 3.01 -8.79
CA GLY A 30 -11.37 3.29 -10.13
C GLY A 30 -10.65 4.63 -10.20
N CYS A 31 -9.66 4.72 -11.09
CA CYS A 31 -8.78 5.88 -11.20
C CYS A 31 -8.43 6.19 -12.65
N VAL A 32 -8.23 7.47 -12.95
CA VAL A 32 -7.80 7.97 -14.26
C VAL A 32 -6.70 9.00 -14.08
N MET A 33 -5.63 8.91 -14.86
CA MET A 33 -4.56 9.90 -14.93
C MET A 33 -4.75 10.80 -16.15
N LEU A 34 -4.69 12.10 -15.94
CA LEU A 34 -4.86 13.15 -16.95
C LEU A 34 -3.61 14.01 -17.09
N ASP A 35 -3.31 14.48 -18.30
CA ASP A 35 -2.35 15.56 -18.52
C ASP A 35 -2.96 16.95 -18.22
N GLY A 36 -2.14 18.01 -18.30
CA GLY A 36 -2.55 19.41 -18.09
C GLY A 36 -3.55 19.96 -19.10
N PHE A 37 -3.95 19.18 -20.10
CA PHE A 37 -5.00 19.50 -21.07
C PHE A 37 -6.25 18.63 -20.87
N GLY A 38 -6.27 17.75 -19.85
CA GLY A 38 -7.38 16.85 -19.59
C GLY A 38 -7.46 15.65 -20.54
N ASN A 39 -6.40 15.34 -21.29
CA ASN A 39 -6.32 14.08 -22.04
C ASN A 39 -6.03 12.93 -21.08
N VAL A 40 -6.69 11.80 -21.29
CA VAL A 40 -6.44 10.58 -20.51
C VAL A 40 -5.10 9.98 -20.93
N LEU A 41 -4.17 9.92 -19.97
CA LEU A 41 -2.89 9.22 -20.11
C LEU A 41 -3.06 7.73 -19.84
N GLN A 42 -3.83 7.39 -18.79
CA GLN A 42 -4.12 6.02 -18.38
C GLN A 42 -5.37 5.95 -17.51
N ALA A 43 -6.09 4.83 -17.55
CA ALA A 43 -7.20 4.51 -16.64
C ALA A 43 -7.01 3.08 -16.10
N VAL A 44 -7.28 2.89 -14.81
CA VAL A 44 -7.15 1.59 -14.14
C VAL A 44 -8.16 1.47 -13.01
N HIS A 45 -8.56 0.24 -12.71
CA HIS A 45 -9.31 -0.12 -11.52
C HIS A 45 -8.41 -0.75 -10.45
N ASN A 46 -8.89 -0.81 -9.21
CA ASN A 46 -8.25 -1.59 -8.14
C ASN A 46 -8.05 -3.04 -8.61
N ASP A 47 -6.93 -3.66 -8.26
CA ASP A 47 -6.56 -4.98 -8.76
C ASP A 47 -5.97 -5.86 -7.65
N VAL A 48 -6.44 -5.65 -6.42
CA VAL A 48 -5.99 -6.39 -5.23
C VAL A 48 -6.34 -7.87 -5.33
N ILE A 49 -7.51 -8.19 -5.90
CA ILE A 49 -7.99 -9.56 -6.08
C ILE A 49 -8.03 -9.90 -7.56
N ARG A 50 -7.45 -11.04 -7.93
CA ARG A 50 -7.63 -11.68 -9.25
C ARG A 50 -8.02 -13.13 -9.05
N ASP A 51 -9.02 -13.60 -9.80
CA ASP A 51 -9.49 -14.99 -9.75
C ASP A 51 -9.92 -15.44 -8.34
N GLY A 52 -10.48 -14.52 -7.55
CA GLY A 52 -10.91 -14.76 -6.17
C GLY A 52 -9.76 -14.96 -5.16
N LEU A 53 -8.54 -14.57 -5.52
CA LEU A 53 -7.35 -14.65 -4.68
C LEU A 53 -6.64 -13.30 -4.62
N VAL A 54 -6.01 -13.00 -3.49
CA VAL A 54 -5.14 -11.83 -3.35
C VAL A 54 -3.98 -11.94 -4.35
N TRP A 55 -3.88 -10.98 -5.26
CA TRP A 55 -2.84 -10.88 -6.27
C TRP A 55 -1.72 -9.94 -5.82
N ASP A 56 -2.06 -8.70 -5.46
CA ASP A 56 -1.16 -7.71 -4.91
C ASP A 56 -1.95 -6.81 -3.95
N PRO A 57 -1.75 -6.90 -2.63
CA PRO A 57 -2.49 -6.10 -1.65
C PRO A 57 -2.26 -4.59 -1.83
N THR A 58 -1.28 -4.18 -2.62
CA THR A 58 -0.97 -2.77 -2.86
C THR A 58 -1.41 -2.27 -4.23
N ALA A 59 -2.15 -3.08 -5.00
CA ALA A 59 -2.65 -2.74 -6.34
C ALA A 59 -3.90 -1.85 -6.32
N HIS A 60 -3.85 -0.75 -5.57
CA HIS A 60 -4.87 0.30 -5.63
C HIS A 60 -4.72 1.12 -6.90
N GLY A 61 -5.82 1.68 -7.40
CA GLY A 61 -5.83 2.38 -8.68
C GLY A 61 -4.84 3.55 -8.73
N GLU A 62 -4.81 4.40 -7.70
CA GLU A 62 -3.91 5.55 -7.64
C GLU A 62 -2.46 5.12 -7.64
N ARG A 63 -2.13 4.12 -6.82
CA ARG A 63 -0.76 3.57 -6.71
C ARG A 63 -0.33 2.97 -8.04
N GLN A 64 -1.20 2.20 -8.70
CA GLN A 64 -0.92 1.63 -10.02
C GLN A 64 -0.66 2.71 -11.08
N LEU A 65 -1.37 3.84 -11.04
CA LEU A 65 -1.12 4.97 -11.94
C LEU A 65 0.27 5.60 -11.69
N VAL A 66 0.66 5.79 -10.43
CA VAL A 66 2.01 6.30 -10.10
C VAL A 66 3.11 5.34 -10.58
N ASP A 67 2.94 4.03 -10.32
CA ASP A 67 3.85 2.99 -10.81
C ASP A 67 3.94 3.01 -12.35
N TRP A 68 2.80 3.11 -13.04
CA TRP A 68 2.73 3.17 -14.50
C TRP A 68 3.47 4.39 -15.04
N TYR A 69 3.25 5.57 -14.46
CA TYR A 69 3.89 6.82 -14.90
C TYR A 69 5.42 6.70 -14.85
N HIS A 70 5.98 6.25 -13.72
CA HIS A 70 7.43 6.13 -13.59
C HIS A 70 8.00 5.01 -14.46
N ALA A 71 7.27 3.90 -14.66
CA ALA A 71 7.69 2.85 -15.56
C ALA A 71 7.73 3.30 -17.03
N GLU A 72 6.75 4.08 -17.46
CA GLU A 72 6.72 4.64 -18.82
C GLU A 72 7.80 5.71 -19.04
N ALA A 73 8.01 6.59 -18.05
CA ALA A 73 9.10 7.57 -18.09
C ALA A 73 10.47 6.87 -18.18
N ALA A 74 10.68 5.79 -17.42
CA ALA A 74 11.91 4.99 -17.48
C ALA A 74 12.10 4.26 -18.82
N ARG A 75 11.02 4.00 -19.56
CA ARG A 75 11.05 3.47 -20.94
C ARG A 75 11.31 4.55 -22.00
N GLY A 76 11.47 5.81 -21.60
CA GLY A 76 11.74 6.94 -22.48
C GLY A 76 10.49 7.55 -23.12
N ARG A 77 9.29 7.23 -22.62
CA ARG A 77 8.07 7.91 -23.07
C ARG A 77 8.10 9.36 -22.56
N GLU A 78 7.88 10.30 -23.46
CA GLU A 78 7.69 11.70 -23.08
C GLU A 78 6.35 11.86 -22.35
N LEU A 79 6.43 12.24 -21.07
CA LEU A 79 5.29 12.47 -20.20
C LEU A 79 5.39 13.88 -19.61
N PRO A 80 4.27 14.57 -19.33
CA PRO A 80 4.28 15.85 -18.64
C PRO A 80 4.91 15.70 -17.25
N ALA A 81 5.49 16.77 -16.70
CA ALA A 81 6.01 16.74 -15.33
C ALA A 81 4.91 16.33 -14.33
N PRO A 82 5.23 15.68 -13.20
CA PRO A 82 4.21 15.24 -12.25
C PRO A 82 3.27 16.35 -11.76
N ALA A 83 3.80 17.56 -11.58
CA ALA A 83 3.02 18.74 -11.19
C ALA A 83 2.00 19.19 -12.27
N ASP A 84 2.12 18.73 -13.51
CA ASP A 84 1.17 19.01 -14.59
C ASP A 84 0.20 17.83 -14.83
N VAL A 85 0.26 16.79 -14.00
CA VAL A 85 -0.55 15.58 -14.10
C VAL A 85 -1.55 15.52 -12.94
N THR A 86 -2.79 15.14 -13.27
CA THR A 86 -3.88 14.99 -12.30
C THR A 86 -4.40 13.57 -12.27
N ILE A 87 -4.41 12.95 -11.09
CA ILE A 87 -5.12 11.69 -10.84
C ILE A 87 -6.55 12.01 -10.43
N VAL A 88 -7.54 11.41 -11.08
CA VAL A 88 -8.94 11.46 -10.67
C VAL A 88 -9.30 10.10 -10.09
N THR A 89 -9.68 10.07 -8.80
CA THR A 89 -10.02 8.83 -8.09
C THR A 89 -11.50 8.82 -7.69
N SER A 90 -12.11 7.65 -7.78
CA SER A 90 -13.51 7.45 -7.40
C SER A 90 -13.74 7.56 -5.88
N LEU A 91 -12.70 7.32 -5.07
CA LEU A 91 -12.79 7.28 -3.61
C LEU A 91 -11.60 8.01 -2.99
N ASP A 92 -11.76 8.57 -1.80
CA ASP A 92 -10.70 9.27 -1.06
C ASP A 92 -9.44 8.38 -0.91
N PRO A 93 -8.25 8.86 -1.35
CA PRO A 93 -7.04 8.07 -1.25
C PRO A 93 -6.77 7.62 0.19
N CYS A 94 -6.45 6.33 0.34
CA CYS A 94 -5.97 5.81 1.61
C CYS A 94 -4.54 6.28 1.92
N CYS A 95 -3.99 5.95 3.09
CA CYS A 95 -2.64 6.39 3.49
C CYS A 95 -1.56 6.01 2.47
N MET A 96 -1.66 4.80 1.88
CA MET A 96 -0.73 4.33 0.86
C MET A 96 -0.81 5.19 -0.40
N CYS A 97 -2.01 5.34 -0.95
CA CYS A 97 -2.22 6.09 -2.18
C CYS A 97 -1.85 7.56 -2.02
N ALA A 98 -2.22 8.17 -0.90
CA ALA A 98 -1.84 9.55 -0.59
C ALA A 98 -0.32 9.73 -0.51
N GLY A 99 0.38 8.86 0.22
CA GLY A 99 1.84 8.89 0.30
C GLY A 99 2.51 8.72 -1.07
N ALA A 100 2.00 7.82 -1.92
CA ALA A 100 2.49 7.64 -3.28
C ALA A 100 2.30 8.89 -4.15
N ILE A 101 1.10 9.50 -4.11
CA ILE A 101 0.76 10.72 -4.86
C ILE A 101 1.66 11.88 -4.42
N LEU A 102 1.82 12.07 -3.11
CA LEU A 102 2.64 13.13 -2.53
C LEU A 102 4.13 12.94 -2.85
N ALA A 103 4.64 11.71 -2.74
CA ALA A 103 6.03 11.39 -3.08
C ALA A 103 6.35 11.69 -4.55
N ALA A 104 5.40 11.43 -5.45
CA ALA A 104 5.57 11.68 -6.89
C ALA A 104 5.26 13.13 -7.30
N GLY A 105 4.51 13.89 -6.49
CA GLY A 105 4.19 15.30 -6.75
C GLY A 105 3.01 15.53 -7.69
N PHE A 106 2.05 14.60 -7.73
CA PHE A 106 0.85 14.73 -8.56
C PHE A 106 -0.25 15.57 -7.91
N HIS A 107 -1.13 16.14 -8.74
CA HIS A 107 -2.45 16.62 -8.30
C HIS A 107 -3.44 15.47 -8.21
N VAL A 108 -4.45 15.61 -7.35
CA VAL A 108 -5.55 14.65 -7.26
C VAL A 108 -6.91 15.34 -7.17
N VAL A 109 -7.91 14.76 -7.84
CA VAL A 109 -9.32 15.12 -7.75
C VAL A 109 -10.09 13.92 -7.21
N VAL A 110 -10.79 14.11 -6.09
CA VAL A 110 -11.45 13.03 -5.36
C VAL A 110 -12.96 13.07 -5.54
N ALA A 111 -13.56 11.95 -5.92
CA ALA A 111 -15.00 11.85 -6.12
C ALA A 111 -15.77 11.59 -4.81
N ALA A 112 -15.71 10.40 -4.22
CA ALA A 112 -16.37 10.07 -2.96
C ALA A 112 -15.43 10.21 -1.75
N ASN A 113 -15.98 10.52 -0.58
CA ASN A 113 -15.22 10.52 0.67
C ASN A 113 -15.14 9.09 1.23
N ASP A 114 -14.05 8.76 1.93
CA ASP A 114 -13.93 7.53 2.72
C ASP A 114 -13.71 7.89 4.19
N ARG A 115 -14.70 7.58 5.04
CA ARG A 115 -14.66 7.88 6.48
C ARG A 115 -13.85 6.87 7.30
N THR A 116 -13.36 5.81 6.67
CA THR A 116 -12.71 4.67 7.32
C THR A 116 -11.22 4.64 7.02
N ALA A 117 -10.83 4.74 5.76
CA ALA A 117 -9.42 4.63 5.34
C ALA A 117 -8.86 5.89 4.67
N GLY A 118 -9.72 6.80 4.21
CA GLY A 118 -9.34 8.00 3.48
C GLY A 118 -8.53 8.98 4.33
N ILE A 119 -7.61 9.73 3.71
CA ILE A 119 -6.82 10.74 4.42
C ILE A 119 -7.62 11.99 4.81
N HIS A 120 -8.82 12.17 4.26
CA HIS A 120 -9.73 13.29 4.51
C HIS A 120 -10.97 12.86 5.30
N TYR A 121 -10.89 11.72 6.00
CA TYR A 121 -12.00 11.08 6.70
C TYR A 121 -12.74 11.97 7.72
N ASN A 122 -12.02 12.89 8.37
CA ASN A 122 -12.48 13.74 9.48
C ASN A 122 -12.67 15.22 9.09
N HIS A 123 -12.71 15.55 7.80
CA HIS A 123 -12.82 16.95 7.34
C HIS A 123 -13.99 17.74 7.94
N ALA A 124 -15.12 17.08 8.22
CA ALA A 124 -16.28 17.71 8.83
C ALA A 124 -16.04 18.14 10.30
N GLU A 125 -15.15 17.44 11.01
CA GLU A 125 -14.84 17.68 12.41
C GLU A 125 -13.69 18.70 12.59
N GLU A 126 -12.81 18.81 11.59
CA GLU A 126 -11.57 19.60 11.68
C GLU A 126 -11.56 20.92 10.91
N GLY A 127 -12.70 21.35 10.38
CA GLY A 127 -12.79 22.60 9.61
C GLY A 127 -12.27 22.49 8.18
N GLY A 128 -12.44 21.33 7.54
CA GLY A 128 -12.24 21.13 6.10
C GLY A 128 -10.85 20.65 5.72
N ASP A 129 -9.85 21.53 5.74
CA ASP A 129 -8.62 21.35 4.94
C ASP A 129 -7.36 21.03 5.78
N SER A 130 -7.55 20.49 6.98
CA SER A 130 -6.49 20.24 7.95
C SER A 130 -5.54 19.10 7.55
N PHE A 131 -6.08 18.01 6.96
CA PHE A 131 -5.40 16.75 6.66
C PHE A 131 -4.59 16.20 7.85
N THR A 132 -5.14 16.21 9.07
CA THR A 132 -4.40 15.82 10.28
C THR A 132 -3.93 14.37 10.28
N ALA A 133 -4.59 13.51 9.50
CA ALA A 133 -4.19 12.14 9.26
C ALA A 133 -2.77 12.01 8.65
N LEU A 134 -2.32 13.06 7.94
CA LEU A 134 -0.97 13.12 7.39
C LEU A 134 0.04 13.64 8.43
N PRO A 135 1.32 13.20 8.35
CA PRO A 135 2.44 13.89 8.97
C PRO A 135 2.42 15.39 8.67
N GLU A 136 2.80 16.21 9.64
CA GLU A 136 2.76 17.68 9.53
C GLU A 136 3.48 18.20 8.27
N THR A 137 4.64 17.60 7.98
CA THR A 137 5.49 17.87 6.82
C THR A 137 4.77 17.73 5.47
N LEU A 138 3.73 16.89 5.40
CA LEU A 138 3.01 16.59 4.16
C LEU A 138 1.71 17.39 4.00
N ARG A 139 1.17 17.95 5.09
CA ARG A 139 -0.14 18.62 5.08
C ARG A 139 -0.20 19.82 4.15
N ALA A 140 0.88 20.59 4.07
CA ALA A 140 0.94 21.77 3.20
C ALA A 140 0.88 21.37 1.71
N GLN A 141 1.58 20.30 1.33
CA GLN A 141 1.52 19.75 -0.02
C GLN A 141 0.13 19.21 -0.33
N ALA A 142 -0.47 18.43 0.58
CA ALA A 142 -1.82 17.89 0.38
C ALA A 142 -2.86 19.01 0.19
N ARG A 143 -2.84 20.07 1.00
CA ARG A 143 -3.70 21.25 0.81
C ARG A 143 -3.52 21.91 -0.55
N ALA A 144 -2.33 21.84 -1.14
CA ALA A 144 -2.04 22.44 -2.43
C ALA A 144 -2.41 21.54 -3.62
N THR A 145 -2.50 20.22 -3.42
CA THR A 145 -2.63 19.26 -4.54
C THR A 145 -3.87 18.36 -4.49
N PHE A 146 -4.54 18.21 -3.35
CA PHE A 146 -5.70 17.34 -3.16
C PHE A 146 -6.99 18.14 -3.21
N ALA A 147 -7.71 18.07 -4.33
CA ALA A 147 -8.96 18.75 -4.55
C ALA A 147 -10.17 17.82 -4.30
N TYR A 148 -11.11 18.30 -3.49
CA TYR A 148 -12.40 17.65 -3.25
C TYR A 148 -13.50 18.57 -3.83
N PRO A 149 -13.90 18.39 -5.10
CA PRO A 149 -14.89 19.25 -5.75
C PRO A 149 -16.22 19.21 -5.02
N ALA A 150 -16.97 20.31 -5.12
CA ALA A 150 -18.34 20.37 -4.62
C ALA A 150 -19.22 19.35 -5.35
N VAL A 151 -20.06 18.66 -4.58
CA VAL A 151 -21.07 17.74 -5.12
C VAL A 151 -22.42 18.47 -5.06
N LEU A 152 -22.99 18.76 -6.23
CA LEU A 152 -24.21 19.56 -6.32
C LEU A 152 -25.45 18.68 -6.11
N GLY A 153 -26.19 18.99 -5.06
CA GLY A 153 -27.54 18.49 -4.84
C GLY A 153 -27.98 18.62 -3.38
N SER A 154 -28.88 17.75 -2.92
CA SER A 154 -29.58 17.90 -1.63
C SER A 154 -29.65 16.64 -0.77
N SER A 155 -29.05 15.54 -1.22
CA SER A 155 -28.95 14.29 -0.47
C SER A 155 -27.73 14.28 0.47
N SER A 156 -27.51 13.18 1.19
CA SER A 156 -26.33 12.96 2.02
C SER A 156 -25.01 12.90 1.24
N TYR A 157 -25.07 12.84 -0.08
CA TYR A 157 -23.92 12.84 -0.99
C TYR A 157 -23.47 14.26 -1.38
N ALA A 158 -24.34 15.26 -1.23
CA ALA A 158 -23.97 16.65 -1.44
C ALA A 158 -22.88 17.08 -0.44
N ARG A 159 -21.90 17.84 -0.93
CA ARG A 159 -20.85 18.43 -0.09
C ARG A 159 -20.35 19.75 -0.70
N PRO A 160 -19.91 20.71 0.14
CA PRO A 160 -19.14 21.85 -0.34
C PRO A 160 -17.77 21.38 -0.89
N ALA A 161 -17.12 22.23 -1.68
CA ALA A 161 -15.73 21.99 -2.07
C ALA A 161 -14.79 22.13 -0.86
N SER A 162 -13.70 21.38 -0.87
CA SER A 162 -12.62 21.45 0.13
C SER A 162 -11.27 21.07 -0.49
N GLY A 163 -10.19 21.34 0.23
CA GLY A 163 -8.82 21.12 -0.18
C GLY A 163 -8.35 22.10 -1.25
N ALA A 164 -7.52 21.61 -2.16
CA ALA A 164 -6.95 22.39 -3.26
C ALA A 164 -8.03 22.86 -4.24
N ALA A 165 -7.78 23.98 -4.91
CA ALA A 165 -8.58 24.39 -6.05
C ALA A 165 -8.46 23.37 -7.19
N VAL A 166 -9.59 23.04 -7.82
CA VAL A 166 -9.61 22.14 -8.98
C VAL A 166 -8.76 22.72 -10.13
N PRO A 167 -7.86 21.93 -10.75
CA PRO A 167 -6.98 22.39 -11.81
C PRO A 167 -7.69 23.19 -12.90
N ALA A 168 -7.05 24.28 -13.37
CA ALA A 168 -7.68 25.29 -14.22
C ALA A 168 -8.22 24.73 -15.56
N PHE A 169 -7.63 23.65 -16.08
CA PHE A 169 -8.03 23.04 -17.36
C PHE A 169 -9.43 22.41 -17.34
N PHE A 170 -10.01 22.13 -16.17
CA PHE A 170 -11.39 21.64 -16.10
C PHE A 170 -12.40 22.77 -16.39
N ILE A 171 -13.36 22.60 -17.31
CA ILE A 171 -14.39 23.63 -17.57
C ILE A 171 -15.40 23.69 -16.42
N GLY A 172 -15.95 22.53 -16.05
CA GLY A 172 -16.82 22.35 -14.89
C GLY A 172 -16.03 21.90 -13.68
N LYS A 173 -16.38 22.42 -12.49
CA LYS A 173 -15.65 22.21 -11.23
C LYS A 173 -16.44 21.42 -10.19
N THR A 174 -17.52 20.78 -10.61
CA THR A 174 -18.49 20.16 -9.71
C THR A 174 -18.78 18.73 -10.14
N ILE A 175 -19.21 17.92 -9.19
CA ILE A 175 -19.64 16.53 -9.41
C ILE A 175 -21.15 16.47 -9.21
N ALA A 176 -21.85 15.70 -10.03
CA ALA A 176 -23.26 15.41 -9.86
C ALA A 176 -23.45 14.32 -8.80
N GLU A 177 -24.43 14.49 -7.91
CA GLU A 177 -24.74 13.52 -6.84
C GLU A 177 -24.81 12.06 -7.30
N PRO A 178 -25.49 11.70 -8.41
CA PRO A 178 -25.57 10.30 -8.83
C PRO A 178 -24.21 9.67 -9.12
N THR A 179 -23.24 10.46 -9.60
CA THR A 179 -21.91 9.95 -9.92
C THR A 179 -21.06 9.78 -8.67
N GLN A 180 -21.15 10.70 -7.70
CA GLN A 180 -20.51 10.50 -6.41
C GLN A 180 -21.13 9.31 -5.66
N ALA A 181 -22.46 9.21 -5.64
CA ALA A 181 -23.19 8.10 -5.03
C ALA A 181 -22.80 6.76 -5.67
N LEU A 182 -22.68 6.69 -7.00
CA LEU A 182 -22.19 5.50 -7.69
C LEU A 182 -20.81 5.08 -7.18
N CYS A 183 -19.87 6.01 -7.03
CA CYS A 183 -18.53 5.69 -6.54
C CYS A 183 -18.57 5.16 -5.10
N SER A 184 -19.36 5.78 -4.21
CA SER A 184 -19.53 5.34 -2.81
C SER A 184 -20.15 3.94 -2.75
N LEU A 185 -21.29 3.76 -3.40
CA LEU A 185 -22.09 2.54 -3.33
C LEU A 185 -21.40 1.35 -3.98
N VAL A 186 -20.63 1.56 -5.05
CA VAL A 186 -19.86 0.48 -5.68
C VAL A 186 -18.76 -0.02 -4.75
N PHE A 187 -18.06 0.87 -4.05
CA PHE A 187 -17.09 0.49 -3.04
C PHE A 187 -17.78 -0.27 -1.89
N GLU A 188 -18.79 0.34 -1.26
CA GLU A 188 -19.55 -0.24 -0.15
C GLU A 188 -20.10 -1.65 -0.46
N ALA A 189 -20.60 -1.85 -1.68
CA ALA A 189 -21.14 -3.14 -2.13
C ALA A 189 -20.06 -4.24 -2.27
N THR A 190 -18.78 -3.88 -2.35
CA THR A 190 -17.67 -4.83 -2.54
C THR A 190 -16.88 -5.09 -1.26
N THR A 191 -16.71 -4.08 -0.40
CA THR A 191 -15.77 -4.10 0.73
C THR A 191 -15.93 -5.33 1.62
N GLY A 192 -17.16 -5.67 2.03
CA GLY A 192 -17.39 -6.81 2.94
C GLY A 192 -17.02 -8.17 2.32
N ALA A 193 -17.39 -8.40 1.06
CA ALA A 193 -17.10 -9.65 0.37
C ALA A 193 -15.60 -9.81 0.08
N VAL A 194 -14.95 -8.72 -0.31
CA VAL A 194 -13.51 -8.71 -0.61
C VAL A 194 -12.67 -8.87 0.66
N ALA A 195 -13.01 -8.17 1.75
CA ALA A 195 -12.33 -8.32 3.04
C ALA A 195 -12.38 -9.77 3.54
N GLY A 196 -13.53 -10.45 3.39
CA GLY A 196 -13.66 -11.86 3.75
C GLY A 196 -12.75 -12.83 2.99
N LEU A 197 -12.14 -12.42 1.87
CA LEU A 197 -11.15 -13.24 1.17
C LEU A 197 -9.80 -13.32 1.90
N PHE A 198 -9.50 -12.34 2.77
CA PHE A 198 -8.28 -12.32 3.58
C PHE A 198 -8.37 -13.29 4.78
N ASP A 199 -9.59 -13.63 5.21
CA ASP A 199 -9.86 -14.56 6.32
C ASP A 199 -9.87 -16.05 5.90
N ALA A 200 -9.47 -16.35 4.67
CA ALA A 200 -9.57 -17.69 4.11
C ALA A 200 -8.42 -18.64 4.54
N ASP A 201 -7.41 -18.10 5.23
CA ASP A 201 -6.27 -18.85 5.75
C ASP A 201 -6.59 -19.53 7.09
N PRO A 202 -6.01 -20.71 7.38
CA PRO A 202 -6.21 -21.37 8.66
C PRO A 202 -5.63 -20.53 9.82
N PRO A 203 -6.16 -20.66 11.04
CA PRO A 203 -5.57 -20.01 12.21
C PRO A 203 -4.14 -20.53 12.46
N ARG A 204 -3.37 -19.80 13.29
CA ARG A 204 -1.98 -20.14 13.67
C ARG A 204 -1.74 -21.63 13.95
N SER A 205 -2.65 -22.29 14.68
CA SER A 205 -2.57 -23.70 15.08
C SER A 205 -2.68 -24.68 13.91
N GLY A 206 -3.25 -24.26 12.78
CA GLY A 206 -3.36 -25.03 11.55
C GLY A 206 -2.19 -24.87 10.59
N LEU A 207 -1.30 -23.90 10.84
CA LEU A 207 -0.11 -23.67 10.04
C LEU A 207 0.94 -24.78 10.24
N LEU A 208 1.74 -25.01 9.21
CA LEU A 208 2.82 -26.00 9.15
C LEU A 208 4.12 -25.30 8.75
N ASP A 209 5.22 -25.79 9.30
CA ASP A 209 6.55 -25.22 9.06
C ASP A 209 7.03 -25.58 7.63
N PRO A 210 7.20 -24.61 6.72
CA PRO A 210 7.66 -24.88 5.36
C PRO A 210 9.07 -25.48 5.30
N ALA A 211 9.90 -25.32 6.35
CA ALA A 211 11.22 -25.92 6.42
C ALA A 211 11.18 -27.46 6.60
N THR A 212 10.03 -28.05 6.94
CA THR A 212 9.88 -29.52 7.01
C THR A 212 9.61 -30.16 5.65
N LEU A 213 9.39 -29.36 4.60
CA LEU A 213 9.11 -29.84 3.25
C LEU A 213 10.41 -30.27 2.54
N PRO A 214 10.37 -31.29 1.65
CA PRO A 214 11.52 -31.65 0.86
C PRO A 214 11.88 -30.55 -0.15
N ALA A 215 13.16 -30.48 -0.54
CA ALA A 215 13.69 -29.40 -1.38
C ALA A 215 13.02 -29.31 -2.77
N ASP A 216 12.46 -30.41 -3.28
CA ASP A 216 11.74 -30.47 -4.55
C ASP A 216 10.25 -30.14 -4.43
N HIS A 217 9.74 -29.91 -3.21
CA HIS A 217 8.34 -29.54 -2.99
C HIS A 217 8.00 -28.22 -3.71
N PRO A 218 6.81 -28.10 -4.35
CA PRO A 218 6.43 -26.89 -5.09
C PRO A 218 6.54 -25.58 -4.31
N VAL A 219 6.17 -25.58 -3.03
CA VAL A 219 6.31 -24.42 -2.13
C VAL A 219 7.77 -24.03 -1.94
N VAL A 220 8.66 -24.97 -1.63
CA VAL A 220 10.09 -24.70 -1.43
C VAL A 220 10.72 -24.18 -2.73
N ARG A 221 10.41 -24.81 -3.86
CA ARG A 221 10.85 -24.33 -5.19
C ARG A 221 10.31 -22.95 -5.54
N ALA A 222 9.10 -22.61 -5.14
CA ALA A 222 8.54 -21.28 -5.37
C ALA A 222 9.21 -20.21 -4.50
N LEU A 223 9.42 -20.50 -3.21
CA LEU A 223 10.17 -19.65 -2.29
C LEU A 223 11.58 -19.40 -2.80
N LYS A 224 12.35 -20.45 -3.10
CA LYS A 224 13.72 -20.37 -3.62
C LYS A 224 13.85 -19.62 -4.95
N ARG A 225 12.79 -19.61 -5.77
CA ARG A 225 12.75 -18.83 -7.02
C ARG A 225 12.47 -17.35 -6.77
N ALA A 226 11.68 -17.03 -5.76
CA ALA A 226 11.40 -15.64 -5.38
C ALA A 226 12.58 -15.04 -4.61
N ASP A 227 13.19 -15.82 -3.73
CA ASP A 227 14.39 -15.47 -2.97
C ASP A 227 15.28 -16.71 -2.78
N PRO A 228 16.49 -16.75 -3.36
CA PRO A 228 17.44 -17.86 -3.18
C PRO A 228 17.77 -18.16 -1.70
N ASP A 229 17.67 -17.17 -0.83
CA ASP A 229 17.99 -17.27 0.60
C ASP A 229 16.80 -17.75 1.44
N ALA A 230 15.62 -17.95 0.85
CA ALA A 230 14.45 -18.44 1.57
C ALA A 230 14.74 -19.76 2.30
N LEU A 231 14.29 -19.90 3.53
CA LEU A 231 14.49 -21.04 4.44
C LEU A 231 15.95 -21.33 4.82
N THR A 232 16.89 -20.40 4.57
CA THR A 232 18.30 -20.55 5.02
C THR A 232 18.57 -19.93 6.38
N TYR A 233 17.67 -19.06 6.86
CA TYR A 233 17.72 -18.45 8.18
C TYR A 233 16.46 -18.79 8.96
N ARG A 234 16.63 -18.99 10.27
CA ARG A 234 15.56 -19.18 11.23
C ARG A 234 15.95 -18.59 12.58
N CYS A 235 15.03 -17.88 13.20
CA CYS A 235 15.12 -17.43 14.59
C CYS A 235 13.91 -17.94 15.40
N PRO A 236 13.89 -17.72 16.74
CA PRO A 236 12.65 -17.86 17.49
C PRO A 236 11.55 -16.97 16.88
N PRO A 237 10.29 -17.45 16.81
CA PRO A 237 9.19 -16.65 16.26
C PRO A 237 9.12 -15.25 16.89
N HIS A 238 8.99 -14.23 16.04
CA HIS A 238 8.86 -12.81 16.44
C HIS A 238 10.10 -12.19 17.10
N GLU A 239 11.21 -12.91 17.18
CA GLU A 239 12.45 -12.47 17.82
C GLU A 239 13.63 -12.57 16.84
N PRO A 240 13.70 -11.71 15.80
CA PRO A 240 14.84 -11.70 14.89
C PRO A 240 16.13 -11.36 15.64
N ASP A 241 17.20 -12.06 15.30
CA ASP A 241 18.53 -11.90 15.91
C ASP A 241 19.58 -11.45 14.88
N ALA A 242 20.82 -11.32 15.32
CA ALA A 242 21.94 -10.89 14.49
C ALA A 242 22.16 -11.75 13.22
N GLY A 243 21.68 -12.99 13.19
CA GLY A 243 21.77 -13.86 12.02
C GLY A 243 20.97 -13.35 10.81
N LEU A 244 19.99 -12.45 11.02
CA LEU A 244 19.25 -11.81 9.93
C LEU A 244 20.05 -10.71 9.21
N ALA A 245 21.08 -10.16 9.86
CA ALA A 245 21.82 -8.99 9.37
C ALA A 245 22.39 -9.17 7.95
N PRO A 246 23.05 -10.29 7.58
CA PRO A 246 23.62 -10.46 6.24
C PRO A 246 22.60 -10.32 5.11
N TYR A 247 21.37 -10.82 5.31
CA TYR A 247 20.30 -10.75 4.32
C TYR A 247 19.80 -9.31 4.14
N LEU A 248 19.57 -8.59 5.24
CA LEU A 248 19.16 -7.19 5.19
C LEU A 248 20.24 -6.32 4.55
N LEU A 249 21.51 -6.51 4.93
CA LEU A 249 22.64 -5.72 4.40
C LEU A 249 22.82 -5.93 2.89
N HIS A 250 22.75 -7.17 2.41
CA HIS A 250 22.82 -7.46 0.98
C HIS A 250 21.70 -6.73 0.21
N GLN A 251 20.46 -6.76 0.71
CA GLN A 251 19.36 -6.04 0.05
C GLN A 251 19.50 -4.52 0.14
N LEU A 252 20.08 -4.00 1.23
CA LEU A 252 20.36 -2.59 1.41
C LEU A 252 21.36 -2.08 0.36
N GLU A 253 22.43 -2.83 0.10
CA GLU A 253 23.38 -2.54 -0.97
C GLU A 253 22.72 -2.55 -2.35
N ARG A 254 21.83 -3.51 -2.60
CA ARG A 254 21.07 -3.59 -3.85
C ARG A 254 20.12 -2.41 -4.03
N ASP A 255 19.44 -1.97 -2.98
CA ASP A 255 18.59 -0.78 -3.01
C ASP A 255 19.39 0.46 -3.45
N ARG A 256 20.56 0.68 -2.82
CA ARG A 256 21.49 1.76 -3.18
C ARG A 256 21.95 1.67 -4.63
N ALA A 257 22.28 0.47 -5.10
CA ALA A 257 22.68 0.24 -6.49
C ALA A 257 21.57 0.58 -7.50
N HIS A 258 20.29 0.60 -7.06
CA HIS A 258 19.14 1.02 -7.86
C HIS A 258 18.69 2.46 -7.56
N GLY A 259 19.54 3.26 -6.90
CA GLY A 259 19.27 4.67 -6.59
C GLY A 259 18.37 4.91 -5.37
N GLY A 260 18.11 3.88 -4.56
CA GLY A 260 17.43 4.00 -3.27
C GLY A 260 18.36 4.52 -2.16
N SER A 261 17.78 4.87 -1.01
CA SER A 261 18.53 5.36 0.15
C SER A 261 19.20 4.24 0.97
N GLY A 262 18.98 2.97 0.59
CA GLY A 262 19.44 1.83 1.35
C GLY A 262 18.39 1.37 2.35
N ASN A 263 17.33 0.74 1.84
CA ASN A 263 16.32 0.09 2.65
C ASN A 263 16.09 -1.38 2.22
N ALA A 264 15.68 -2.20 3.17
CA ALA A 264 15.39 -3.62 2.96
C ALA A 264 14.29 -4.08 3.92
N VAL A 265 13.52 -5.09 3.51
CA VAL A 265 12.51 -5.71 4.36
C VAL A 265 12.60 -7.22 4.23
N ALA A 266 12.72 -7.91 5.37
CA ALA A 266 12.60 -9.36 5.46
C ALA A 266 11.18 -9.75 5.91
N LEU A 267 10.60 -10.78 5.31
CA LEU A 267 9.41 -11.46 5.78
C LEU A 267 9.82 -12.80 6.42
N LEU A 268 9.56 -12.94 7.71
CA LEU A 268 9.69 -14.17 8.47
C LEU A 268 8.31 -14.80 8.64
N ASP A 269 8.20 -16.12 8.47
CA ASP A 269 6.94 -16.83 8.74
C ASP A 269 6.64 -16.94 10.24
N ALA A 270 5.52 -17.58 10.57
CA ALA A 270 5.09 -17.78 11.95
C ALA A 270 6.04 -18.68 12.78
N PHE A 271 6.98 -19.37 12.13
CA PHE A 271 7.97 -20.27 12.73
C PHE A 271 9.37 -19.66 12.78
N GLY A 272 9.51 -18.41 12.33
CA GLY A 272 10.75 -17.65 12.29
C GLY A 272 11.62 -17.90 11.05
N ASN A 273 11.14 -18.65 10.05
CA ASN A 273 11.90 -18.90 8.83
C ASN A 273 11.89 -17.67 7.92
N LEU A 274 13.05 -17.32 7.34
CA LEU A 274 13.11 -16.33 6.26
C LEU A 274 12.34 -16.83 5.04
N LEU A 275 11.30 -16.10 4.62
CA LEU A 275 10.58 -16.39 3.38
C LEU A 275 11.09 -15.55 2.21
N LEU A 276 11.30 -14.27 2.45
CA LEU A 276 11.73 -13.27 1.46
C LEU A 276 12.54 -12.17 2.14
N CYS A 277 13.53 -11.62 1.46
CA CYS A 277 14.18 -10.37 1.78
C CYS A 277 14.23 -9.51 0.52
N CYS A 278 13.59 -8.33 0.54
CA CYS A 278 13.43 -7.49 -0.63
C CYS A 278 14.10 -6.12 -0.44
N HIS A 279 14.55 -5.55 -1.55
CA HIS A 279 15.04 -4.19 -1.67
C HIS A 279 14.05 -3.33 -2.47
N GLY A 280 14.15 -2.00 -2.36
CA GLY A 280 13.36 -1.09 -3.19
C GLY A 280 13.83 -1.05 -4.64
N ARG A 281 12.97 -0.58 -5.54
CA ARG A 281 13.23 -0.42 -6.98
C ARG A 281 13.12 1.04 -7.45
N GLY A 282 13.32 1.98 -6.52
CA GLY A 282 13.26 3.42 -6.76
C GLY A 282 11.84 4.00 -6.73
N GLY A 283 11.76 5.32 -6.53
CA GLY A 283 10.50 6.06 -6.43
C GLY A 283 9.60 5.51 -5.31
N ILE A 284 8.36 5.20 -5.64
CA ILE A 284 7.37 4.65 -4.70
C ILE A 284 7.48 3.12 -4.50
N ARG A 285 8.36 2.43 -5.24
CA ARG A 285 8.52 0.97 -5.11
C ARG A 285 9.47 0.63 -3.98
N THR A 286 9.02 0.84 -2.74
CA THR A 286 9.83 0.58 -1.55
C THR A 286 10.03 -0.91 -1.31
N ALA A 287 11.01 -1.25 -0.46
CA ALA A 287 11.29 -2.64 -0.08
C ALA A 287 10.07 -3.37 0.49
N PHE A 288 9.23 -2.69 1.30
CA PHE A 288 8.01 -3.28 1.83
C PHE A 288 6.98 -3.58 0.74
N LEU A 289 6.75 -2.63 -0.18
CA LEU A 289 5.84 -2.82 -1.31
C LEU A 289 6.28 -3.99 -2.19
N GLU A 290 7.58 -4.13 -2.45
CA GLU A 290 8.11 -5.26 -3.20
C GLU A 290 7.95 -6.58 -2.43
N CYS A 291 8.20 -6.59 -1.12
CA CYS A 291 8.08 -7.79 -0.29
C CYS A 291 6.64 -8.30 -0.22
N THR A 292 5.68 -7.42 0.09
CA THR A 292 4.27 -7.80 0.22
C THR A 292 3.68 -8.28 -1.10
N ARG A 293 3.99 -7.56 -2.20
CA ARG A 293 3.60 -7.94 -3.56
C ARG A 293 4.20 -9.30 -3.94
N ALA A 294 5.50 -9.50 -3.70
CA ALA A 294 6.18 -10.74 -4.06
C ALA A 294 5.55 -11.95 -3.34
N TYR A 295 5.25 -11.80 -2.04
CA TYR A 295 4.62 -12.84 -1.26
C TYR A 295 3.19 -13.14 -1.75
N ALA A 296 2.36 -12.12 -1.94
CA ALA A 296 1.00 -12.28 -2.44
C ALA A 296 0.97 -12.97 -3.82
N GLN A 297 1.81 -12.52 -4.76
CA GLN A 297 1.87 -13.13 -6.09
C GLN A 297 2.46 -14.55 -6.08
N LEU A 298 3.38 -14.86 -5.16
CA LEU A 298 3.89 -16.23 -4.98
C LEU A 298 2.75 -17.15 -4.57
N ARG A 299 1.95 -16.74 -3.57
CA ARG A 299 0.77 -17.48 -3.10
C ARG A 299 -0.27 -17.62 -4.22
N HIS A 300 -0.58 -16.53 -4.91
CA HIS A 300 -1.53 -16.52 -6.03
C HIS A 300 -1.14 -17.53 -7.12
N ARG A 301 0.11 -17.49 -7.61
CA ARG A 301 0.59 -18.39 -8.67
C ARG A 301 0.51 -19.87 -8.29
N LEU A 302 0.73 -20.20 -7.02
CA LEU A 302 0.60 -21.57 -6.53
C LEU A 302 -0.87 -22.00 -6.42
N MET A 303 -1.79 -21.08 -6.16
CA MET A 303 -3.19 -21.41 -5.83
C MET A 303 -4.18 -21.24 -6.99
N VAL A 304 -3.91 -20.36 -7.97
CA VAL A 304 -4.92 -19.96 -8.97
C VAL A 304 -5.49 -21.13 -9.78
N HIS A 305 -4.65 -22.12 -10.12
CA HIS A 305 -5.07 -23.33 -10.84
C HIS A 305 -5.21 -24.57 -9.94
N ALA A 306 -4.96 -24.43 -8.63
CA ALA A 306 -5.05 -25.51 -7.66
C ALA A 306 -6.51 -25.76 -7.23
N GLY A 307 -6.84 -27.03 -6.97
CA GLY A 307 -8.12 -27.42 -6.39
C GLY A 307 -8.26 -27.01 -4.91
N PRO A 308 -9.48 -27.03 -4.31
CA PRO A 308 -9.70 -26.55 -2.95
C PRO A 308 -8.80 -27.19 -1.88
N ALA A 309 -8.58 -28.51 -1.97
CA ALA A 309 -7.72 -29.23 -1.02
C ALA A 309 -6.24 -28.82 -1.13
N GLU A 310 -5.75 -28.62 -2.36
CA GLU A 310 -4.38 -28.18 -2.62
C GLU A 310 -4.18 -26.72 -2.19
N ARG A 311 -5.15 -25.83 -2.48
CA ARG A 311 -5.14 -24.44 -1.97
C ARG A 311 -5.07 -24.44 -0.44
N HIS A 312 -5.89 -25.25 0.22
CA HIS A 312 -5.86 -25.37 1.68
C HIS A 312 -4.49 -25.86 2.18
N ALA A 313 -3.90 -26.88 1.53
CA ALA A 313 -2.56 -27.36 1.87
C ALA A 313 -1.49 -26.27 1.70
N ILE A 314 -1.53 -25.49 0.62
CA ILE A 314 -0.61 -24.37 0.38
C ILE A 314 -0.74 -23.33 1.50
N ARG A 315 -1.97 -22.94 1.87
CA ARG A 315 -2.22 -21.95 2.95
C ARG A 315 -1.68 -22.38 4.31
N ARG A 316 -1.56 -23.68 4.56
CA ARG A 316 -0.96 -24.17 5.81
C ARG A 316 0.55 -23.89 5.87
N TYR A 317 1.25 -23.94 4.75
CA TYR A 317 2.70 -23.64 4.69
C TYR A 317 3.00 -22.16 4.38
N LEU A 318 2.12 -21.50 3.63
CA LEU A 318 2.20 -20.09 3.24
C LEU A 318 0.97 -19.34 3.76
N GLY A 319 0.97 -19.13 5.07
CA GLY A 319 -0.12 -18.49 5.81
C GLY A 319 -0.28 -17.00 5.48
N HIS A 320 -1.24 -16.37 6.16
CA HIS A 320 -1.47 -14.94 6.00
C HIS A 320 -0.25 -14.16 6.53
N PRO A 321 0.14 -13.03 5.92
CA PRO A 321 1.24 -12.20 6.42
C PRO A 321 1.14 -11.80 7.90
N ARG A 322 -0.10 -11.72 8.43
CA ARG A 322 -0.38 -11.42 9.85
C ARG A 322 0.15 -12.47 10.83
N ASP A 323 0.41 -13.68 10.40
CA ASP A 323 1.00 -14.71 11.27
C ASP A 323 2.54 -14.60 11.31
N GLY A 324 3.13 -13.90 10.33
CA GLY A 324 4.56 -13.68 10.20
C GLY A 324 5.06 -12.37 10.83
N THR A 325 6.34 -12.08 10.60
CA THR A 325 6.98 -10.85 11.07
C THR A 325 7.72 -10.20 9.91
N PHE A 326 7.41 -8.92 9.64
CA PHE A 326 8.23 -8.11 8.74
C PHE A 326 9.28 -7.38 9.55
N VAL A 327 10.54 -7.47 9.11
CA VAL A 327 11.68 -6.80 9.73
C VAL A 327 12.28 -5.83 8.72
N PHE A 328 12.09 -4.55 8.98
CA PHE A 328 12.57 -3.45 8.16
C PHE A 328 13.99 -3.06 8.59
N ALA A 329 14.90 -2.84 7.64
CA ALA A 329 16.23 -2.34 7.95
C ALA A 329 16.15 -0.94 8.59
N ALA A 330 15.26 -0.09 8.09
CA ALA A 330 14.97 1.23 8.64
C ALA A 330 13.48 1.37 9.00
N GLY A 331 13.18 1.93 10.17
CA GLY A 331 11.81 2.19 10.62
C GLY A 331 11.12 3.29 9.81
N PRO A 332 9.84 3.58 10.05
CA PRO A 332 9.13 4.65 9.36
C PRO A 332 9.75 6.03 9.59
N ASP A 333 9.49 6.97 8.68
CA ASP A 333 9.80 8.39 8.83
C ASP A 333 8.56 9.25 8.59
N GLU A 334 8.68 10.57 8.75
CA GLU A 334 7.60 11.55 8.51
C GLU A 334 7.44 11.90 7.03
N GLY A 335 8.19 11.25 6.14
CA GLY A 335 8.14 11.48 4.71
C GLY A 335 6.98 10.75 4.04
N ALA A 336 6.70 11.12 2.79
CA ALA A 336 5.63 10.53 2.00
C ALA A 336 5.79 9.01 1.79
N LEU A 337 7.03 8.52 1.66
CA LEU A 337 7.32 7.08 1.55
C LEU A 337 7.09 6.34 2.87
N GLY A 338 7.53 6.89 4.00
CA GLY A 338 7.26 6.29 5.32
C GLY A 338 5.76 6.20 5.60
N PHE A 339 5.02 7.27 5.30
CA PHE A 339 3.55 7.28 5.41
C PHE A 339 2.87 6.28 4.46
N MET A 340 3.36 6.19 3.22
CA MET A 340 2.87 5.21 2.24
C MET A 340 3.06 3.78 2.75
N GLU A 341 4.20 3.45 3.37
CA GLU A 341 4.46 2.12 3.92
C GLU A 341 3.54 1.78 5.09
N LEU A 342 3.22 2.74 5.97
CA LEU A 342 2.20 2.55 7.02
C LEU A 342 0.81 2.26 6.42
N GLY A 343 0.47 2.92 5.31
CA GLY A 343 -0.76 2.63 4.58
C GLY A 343 -0.75 1.26 3.88
N ALA A 344 0.37 0.90 3.26
CA ALA A 344 0.53 -0.40 2.60
C ALA A 344 0.49 -1.54 3.62
N TRP A 345 0.95 -1.30 4.85
CA TRP A 345 0.84 -2.25 5.95
C TRP A 345 -0.61 -2.62 6.18
N GLY A 346 -1.48 -1.61 6.24
CA GLY A 346 -2.89 -1.85 6.45
C GLY A 346 -3.52 -2.72 5.36
N SER A 347 -3.21 -2.46 4.09
CA SER A 347 -3.75 -3.29 3.00
C SER A 347 -3.10 -4.66 2.85
N THR A 348 -1.91 -4.86 3.42
CA THR A 348 -1.29 -6.18 3.52
C THR A 348 -1.94 -7.03 4.62
N MET A 349 -2.36 -6.39 5.72
CA MET A 349 -2.90 -7.09 6.89
C MET A 349 -4.42 -7.27 6.82
N GLU A 350 -5.16 -6.29 6.27
CA GLU A 350 -6.62 -6.28 6.04
C GLU A 350 -7.46 -6.85 7.20
N GLY A 351 -6.99 -6.64 8.43
CA GLY A 351 -7.58 -7.22 9.62
C GLY A 351 -6.75 -7.00 10.88
N PRO A 352 -7.24 -7.46 12.04
CA PRO A 352 -6.56 -7.28 13.31
C PRO A 352 -5.26 -8.08 13.38
N PRO A 353 -4.28 -7.62 14.19
CA PRO A 353 -3.06 -8.37 14.42
C PRO A 353 -3.38 -9.75 15.01
N ALA A 354 -2.53 -10.71 14.73
CA ALA A 354 -2.63 -12.04 15.34
C ALA A 354 -2.39 -11.92 16.86
N PRO A 355 -3.27 -12.47 17.72
CA PRO A 355 -3.16 -12.30 19.18
C PRO A 355 -1.83 -12.77 19.78
N ASP A 356 -1.20 -13.75 19.16
CA ASP A 356 0.08 -14.36 19.52
C ASP A 356 1.29 -13.60 18.97
N ASN A 357 1.08 -12.61 18.10
CA ASN A 357 2.15 -11.85 17.46
C ASN A 357 1.84 -10.34 17.49
N PRO A 358 2.11 -9.66 18.63
CA PRO A 358 1.89 -8.22 18.76
C PRO A 358 3.02 -7.38 18.13
N ARG A 359 4.10 -7.99 17.65
CA ARG A 359 5.30 -7.31 17.12
C ARG A 359 5.56 -7.67 15.66
N GLN A 360 4.51 -7.70 14.85
CA GLN A 360 4.57 -8.08 13.42
C GLN A 360 5.38 -7.09 12.58
N TYR A 361 5.30 -5.80 12.92
CA TYR A 361 6.01 -4.74 12.25
C TYR A 361 7.24 -4.38 13.09
N GLN A 362 8.40 -4.93 12.72
CA GLN A 362 9.67 -4.60 13.39
C GLN A 362 10.58 -3.79 12.50
N TYR A 363 11.44 -2.96 13.10
CA TYR A 363 12.50 -2.26 12.39
C TYR A 363 13.83 -2.28 13.15
N VAL A 364 14.94 -2.21 12.44
CA VAL A 364 16.28 -2.26 13.04
C VAL A 364 16.78 -0.87 13.41
N GLN A 365 16.92 0.03 12.43
CA GLN A 365 17.38 1.40 12.63
C GLN A 365 16.20 2.37 12.76
N PRO A 366 16.07 3.12 13.87
CA PRO A 366 15.03 4.14 13.98
C PRO A 366 15.35 5.33 13.06
N ARG A 367 14.33 5.88 12.38
CA ARG A 367 14.43 7.15 11.65
C ARG A 367 13.70 8.31 12.33
N MET A 368 12.97 8.02 13.40
CA MET A 368 12.26 9.00 14.23
C MET A 368 12.23 8.53 15.68
N ALA A 369 11.97 9.47 16.60
CA ALA A 369 11.76 9.14 17.99
C ALA A 369 10.54 8.24 18.17
N THR A 370 10.61 7.27 19.08
CA THR A 370 9.52 6.31 19.37
C THR A 370 8.20 7.02 19.72
N GLU A 371 8.28 8.13 20.45
CA GLU A 371 7.12 8.94 20.79
C GLU A 371 6.43 9.53 19.56
N ALA A 372 7.22 10.14 18.67
CA ALA A 372 6.72 10.72 17.42
C ALA A 372 6.11 9.66 16.52
N LEU A 373 6.73 8.48 16.42
CA LEU A 373 6.18 7.34 15.67
C LEU A 373 4.83 6.88 16.22
N ARG A 374 4.71 6.79 17.54
CA ARG A 374 3.44 6.40 18.18
C ARG A 374 2.36 7.44 17.95
N GLN A 375 2.70 8.73 18.01
CA GLN A 375 1.77 9.82 17.71
C GLN A 375 1.33 9.80 16.24
N LEU A 376 2.26 9.56 15.31
CA LEU A 376 1.95 9.36 13.90
C LEU A 376 0.96 8.20 13.70
N CYS A 377 1.22 7.04 14.30
CA CYS A 377 0.33 5.88 14.19
C CYS A 377 -1.06 6.12 14.81
N ALA A 378 -1.13 6.87 15.92
CA ALA A 378 -2.39 7.23 16.57
C ALA A 378 -3.23 8.23 15.75
N GLY A 379 -2.57 9.03 14.90
CA GLY A 379 -3.22 9.97 13.99
C GLY A 379 -3.71 9.36 12.68
N LEU A 380 -3.40 8.08 12.40
CA LEU A 380 -3.85 7.43 11.17
C LEU A 380 -5.39 7.30 11.13
N PRO A 381 -6.00 7.19 9.92
CA PRO A 381 -7.43 6.96 9.77
C PRO A 381 -7.93 5.72 10.53
N PRO A 382 -9.24 5.66 10.85
CA PRO A 382 -9.82 4.62 11.71
C PRO A 382 -9.44 3.18 11.36
N LEU A 383 -9.41 2.83 10.07
CA LEU A 383 -9.01 1.50 9.59
C LEU A 383 -7.62 1.08 10.12
N TYR A 384 -6.66 2.01 10.10
CA TYR A 384 -5.28 1.73 10.48
C TYR A 384 -5.09 1.74 11.99
N ARG A 385 -5.82 2.63 12.68
CA ARG A 385 -5.72 2.81 14.12
C ARG A 385 -6.43 1.70 14.91
N ASP A 386 -7.63 1.30 14.49
CA ASP A 386 -8.55 0.55 15.37
C ASP A 386 -8.55 -0.97 15.09
N PRO A 387 -8.92 -1.47 13.89
CA PRO A 387 -8.84 -2.89 13.59
C PRO A 387 -7.38 -3.32 13.37
N ILE A 388 -6.64 -2.64 12.48
CA ILE A 388 -5.29 -3.05 12.07
C ILE A 388 -4.25 -2.79 13.16
N ARG A 389 -4.42 -1.70 13.93
CA ARG A 389 -3.54 -1.28 15.03
C ARG A 389 -2.08 -1.23 14.60
N VAL A 390 -1.79 -0.39 13.59
CA VAL A 390 -0.43 -0.19 13.10
C VAL A 390 0.50 0.15 14.27
N HIS A 391 1.45 -0.74 14.56
CA HIS A 391 2.32 -0.62 15.72
C HIS A 391 3.76 -1.06 15.39
N PRO A 392 4.54 -0.21 14.71
CA PRO A 392 5.94 -0.51 14.40
C PRO A 392 6.79 -0.40 15.67
N VAL A 393 7.63 -1.41 15.92
CA VAL A 393 8.52 -1.47 17.08
C VAL A 393 9.96 -1.76 16.68
N GLN A 394 10.93 -1.22 17.41
CA GLN A 394 12.32 -1.58 17.16
C GLN A 394 12.55 -3.06 17.55
N VAL A 395 13.41 -3.77 16.81
CA VAL A 395 13.90 -5.10 17.21
C VAL A 395 14.58 -5.01 18.58
N THR A 396 14.48 -6.09 19.38
CA THR A 396 15.07 -6.16 20.73
C THR A 396 16.53 -6.60 20.71
N ASP A 397 16.96 -7.33 19.69
CA ASP A 397 18.33 -7.85 19.60
C ASP A 397 19.32 -6.72 19.30
N ARG A 398 20.22 -6.46 20.25
CA ARG A 398 21.18 -5.37 20.14
C ARG A 398 22.27 -5.65 19.10
N ALA A 399 22.66 -6.90 18.93
CA ALA A 399 23.68 -7.28 17.97
C ALA A 399 23.21 -7.06 16.52
N LEU A 400 21.93 -7.32 16.22
CA LEU A 400 21.29 -6.98 14.95
C LEU A 400 21.28 -5.46 14.71
N VAL A 401 20.96 -4.67 15.74
CA VAL A 401 21.00 -3.20 15.66
C VAL A 401 22.42 -2.70 15.37
N ASP A 402 23.41 -3.21 16.09
CA ASP A 402 24.81 -2.78 15.93
C ASP A 402 25.38 -3.20 14.57
N ALA A 403 25.00 -4.38 14.06
CA ALA A 403 25.42 -4.86 12.73
C ALA A 403 24.97 -3.93 11.59
N LEU A 404 23.75 -3.41 11.64
CA LEU A 404 23.25 -2.47 10.63
C LEU A 404 23.77 -1.04 10.84
N ALA A 405 24.02 -0.62 12.08
CA ALA A 405 24.57 0.70 12.38
C ALA A 405 26.01 0.85 11.87
N GLY A 406 26.83 -0.19 12.03
CA GLY A 406 28.21 -0.23 11.52
C GLY A 406 28.31 -0.09 9.99
N HIS A 407 27.28 -0.52 9.26
CA HIS A 407 27.25 -0.43 7.80
C HIS A 407 26.72 0.92 7.28
N ALA A 408 25.93 1.65 8.07
CA ALA A 408 25.47 3.01 7.72
C ALA A 408 26.62 4.03 7.73
N THR A 409 27.63 3.82 8.56
CA THR A 409 28.78 4.75 8.74
C THR A 409 29.89 4.54 7.70
N ALA A 410 29.98 3.38 7.05
CA ALA A 410 30.99 3.08 6.04
C ALA A 410 30.64 3.55 4.61
N ALA A 411 29.42 4.10 4.43
CA ALA A 411 28.87 4.52 3.13
C ALA A 411 28.85 6.05 2.91
N HIS A 412 29.49 6.80 3.80
CA HIS A 412 29.82 8.22 3.67
C HIS A 412 31.34 8.38 3.68
#